data_AF-A0A350PY72-F1
#
_entry.id   AF-A0A350PY72-F1
#
_cell.length_a   1.000
_cell.length_b   1.000
_cell.length_c   1.000
_cell.angle_alpha   90.00
_cell.angle_beta   90.00
_cell.angle_gamma   90.00
#
_symmetry.space_group_name_H-M   'P 1'
#
loop_
_entity.id
_entity.type
_entity.pdbx_description
1 polymer ?
#
loop_
_entity_poly.entity_id
_entity_poly.type
_entity_poly.pdbx_seq_one_letter_code
_entity_poly.pdbx_strand_id
1 'polypeptide(L)'
;MKTTSLAAVLYSQIAGFELLMNSNNTLALQLLARYQALVAEILPEHSGELVDVTGDEDLIIFNSAVHAVQFALHLELAVKGYNRGQPDSAERFLLSVGVHLGEIWREGQRVYGNGVNIGARVKQAALPGMILVSEDVERQVANKLDVEFFEVVDRVLKNIKRPLRLYAIGDCQAELRRAASKAEADSLAVALARVEGDQAVQTAADQPVSPEPDSRAWQAPTDVTEEQAAGGSFSLTIGTVEPSQKRQPAGNGATGDERRCDGATSASQTAVRLTLEEKVDRLKAVRIKALVAIARSLLVGAAFGWAYLRYENAWLFVGAMILGLLPLLGATKRFLATGPDLKQARKAIAAPPRRD
;
A
#
# COMPACT_ATOMS: atom_id res chain seq x y z
N MET A 1 -0.50 -0.83 36.99
CA MET A 1 0.90 -0.37 37.15
C MET A 1 1.34 0.24 35.83
N LYS A 2 2.09 1.35 35.86
CA LYS A 2 2.64 1.97 34.65
C LYS A 2 4.00 1.35 34.39
N THR A 3 4.24 0.93 33.15
CA THR A 3 5.48 0.25 32.78
C THR A 3 6.03 0.87 31.50
N THR A 4 7.32 1.21 31.51
CA THR A 4 8.04 1.68 30.32
C THR A 4 8.78 0.49 29.71
N SER A 5 8.68 0.33 28.39
CA SER A 5 9.39 -0.73 27.68
C SER A 5 9.78 -0.28 26.27
N LEU A 6 10.84 -0.88 25.73
CA LEU A 6 11.18 -0.75 24.31
C LEU A 6 10.30 -1.70 23.49
N ALA A 7 9.66 -1.20 22.43
CA ALA A 7 8.81 -2.02 21.58
C ALA A 7 8.86 -1.56 20.12
N ALA A 8 8.57 -2.48 19.20
CA ALA A 8 8.30 -2.15 17.82
C ALA A 8 6.83 -1.74 17.68
N VAL A 9 6.61 -0.52 17.20
CA VAL A 9 5.32 0.11 16.95
C VAL A 9 5.05 0.03 15.46
N LEU A 10 3.95 -0.63 15.09
CA LEU A 10 3.48 -0.73 13.73
C LEU A 10 2.14 -0.02 13.60
N TYR A 11 2.04 0.79 12.55
CA TYR A 11 0.78 1.35 12.09
C TYR A 11 0.50 0.83 10.69
N SER A 12 -0.72 0.38 10.45
CA SER A 12 -1.18 -0.04 9.12
C SER A 12 -2.55 0.53 8.82
N GLN A 13 -2.76 0.93 7.56
CA GLN A 13 -4.00 1.56 7.12
C GLN A 13 -4.30 1.22 5.66
N ILE A 14 -5.58 1.16 5.29
CA ILE A 14 -6.00 1.13 3.89
C ILE A 14 -5.70 2.48 3.22
N ALA A 15 -4.91 2.45 2.16
CA ALA A 15 -4.54 3.67 1.45
C ALA A 15 -5.77 4.31 0.75
N GLY A 16 -6.01 5.60 1.02
CA GLY A 16 -7.10 6.35 0.40
C GLY A 16 -8.50 6.01 0.91
N PHE A 17 -8.61 5.42 2.10
CA PHE A 17 -9.89 4.97 2.67
C PHE A 17 -10.93 6.09 2.78
N GLU A 18 -10.56 7.30 3.21
CA GLU A 18 -11.49 8.44 3.30
C GLU A 18 -12.15 8.77 1.94
N LEU A 19 -11.37 8.74 0.86
CA LEU A 19 -11.87 8.96 -0.50
C LEU A 19 -12.77 7.82 -0.96
N LEU A 20 -12.40 6.59 -0.63
CA LEU A 20 -13.22 5.42 -0.92
C LEU A 20 -14.54 5.44 -0.15
N MET A 21 -14.52 5.85 1.12
CA MET A 21 -15.72 6.01 1.94
C MET A 21 -16.65 7.03 1.27
N ASN A 22 -16.16 8.24 0.99
CA ASN A 22 -16.97 9.30 0.37
C ASN A 22 -17.57 8.92 -1.00
N SER A 23 -16.88 8.11 -1.79
CA SER A 23 -17.34 7.70 -3.12
C SER A 23 -18.19 6.43 -3.11
N ASN A 24 -17.90 5.47 -2.24
CA ASN A 24 -18.59 4.19 -2.13
C ASN A 24 -18.46 3.59 -0.72
N ASN A 25 -19.31 4.04 0.20
CA ASN A 25 -19.37 3.57 1.59
C ASN A 25 -19.50 2.04 1.71
N THR A 26 -20.30 1.39 0.85
CA THR A 26 -20.53 -0.06 0.92
C THR A 26 -19.24 -0.82 0.63
N LEU A 27 -18.54 -0.45 -0.43
CA LEU A 27 -17.26 -1.06 -0.78
C LEU A 27 -16.19 -0.76 0.27
N ALA A 28 -16.14 0.47 0.79
CA ALA A 28 -15.22 0.84 1.86
C ALA A 28 -15.37 -0.08 3.09
N LEU A 29 -16.60 -0.27 3.58
CA LEU A 29 -16.87 -1.14 4.72
C LEU A 29 -16.56 -2.61 4.44
N GLN A 30 -16.79 -3.09 3.21
CA GLN A 30 -16.42 -4.45 2.81
C GLN A 30 -14.90 -4.66 2.82
N LEU A 31 -14.13 -3.71 2.28
CA LEU A 31 -12.67 -3.78 2.26
C LEU A 31 -12.08 -3.62 3.66
N LEU A 32 -12.66 -2.76 4.51
CA LEU A 32 -12.30 -2.65 5.91
C LEU A 32 -12.50 -3.97 6.66
N ALA A 33 -13.67 -4.61 6.51
CA ALA A 33 -13.94 -5.90 7.12
C ALA A 33 -12.98 -6.98 6.63
N ARG A 34 -12.63 -6.97 5.33
CA ARG A 34 -11.64 -7.90 4.77
C ARG A 34 -10.24 -7.66 5.34
N TYR A 35 -9.83 -6.41 5.43
CA TYR A 35 -8.55 -6.02 6.03
C TYR A 35 -8.44 -6.47 7.49
N GLN A 36 -9.45 -6.18 8.30
CA GLN A 36 -9.51 -6.59 9.72
C GLN A 36 -9.47 -8.12 9.87
N ALA A 37 -10.14 -8.86 8.98
CA ALA A 37 -10.07 -10.32 8.98
C ALA A 37 -8.65 -10.84 8.69
N LEU A 38 -7.93 -10.23 7.73
CA LEU A 38 -6.54 -10.59 7.45
C LEU A 38 -5.61 -10.30 8.63
N VAL A 39 -5.80 -9.15 9.29
CA VAL A 39 -5.02 -8.80 10.50
C VAL A 39 -5.29 -9.82 11.60
N ALA A 40 -6.55 -10.15 11.87
CA ALA A 40 -6.92 -11.13 12.90
C ALA A 40 -6.38 -12.54 12.64
N GLU A 41 -6.27 -12.94 11.37
CA GLU A 41 -5.70 -14.23 10.95
C GLU A 41 -4.18 -14.27 11.14
N ILE A 42 -3.48 -13.21 10.73
CA ILE A 42 -2.01 -13.19 10.63
C ILE A 42 -1.33 -12.78 11.94
N LEU A 43 -1.96 -11.89 12.73
CA LEU A 43 -1.33 -11.29 13.90
C LEU A 43 -0.85 -12.29 14.97
N PRO A 44 -1.61 -13.36 15.30
CA PRO A 44 -1.19 -14.33 16.31
C PRO A 44 0.12 -15.06 15.94
N GLU A 45 0.38 -15.28 14.65
CA GLU A 45 1.58 -15.97 14.17
C GLU A 45 2.87 -15.20 14.45
N HIS A 46 2.77 -13.87 14.54
CA HIS A 46 3.92 -12.97 14.73
C HIS A 46 4.04 -12.44 16.15
N SER A 47 3.24 -12.96 17.09
CA SER A 47 3.25 -12.51 18.50
C SER A 47 3.04 -11.00 18.65
N GLY A 48 2.19 -10.41 17.82
CA GLY A 48 1.80 -9.00 17.91
C GLY A 48 0.56 -8.80 18.78
N GLU A 49 0.42 -7.60 19.30
CA GLU A 49 -0.72 -7.17 20.11
C GLU A 49 -1.42 -6.01 19.41
N LEU A 50 -2.69 -6.19 19.06
CA LEU A 50 -3.54 -5.11 18.54
C LEU A 50 -3.98 -4.24 19.71
N VAL A 51 -3.43 -3.03 19.80
CA VAL A 51 -3.59 -2.14 20.94
C VAL A 51 -4.73 -1.15 20.74
N ASP A 52 -4.85 -0.60 19.53
CA ASP A 52 -5.90 0.35 19.19
C ASP A 52 -6.30 0.19 17.72
N VAL A 53 -7.57 0.47 17.44
CA VAL A 53 -8.17 0.47 16.10
C VAL A 53 -8.96 1.77 15.98
N THR A 54 -8.41 2.71 15.23
CA THR A 54 -9.05 4.01 14.97
C THR A 54 -9.50 4.06 13.51
N GLY A 55 -10.77 3.73 13.28
CA GLY A 55 -11.34 3.68 11.93
C GLY A 55 -10.72 2.55 11.10
N ASP A 56 -9.90 2.91 10.12
CA ASP A 56 -9.15 2.00 9.25
C ASP A 56 -7.65 1.93 9.57
N GLU A 57 -7.19 2.63 10.61
CA GLU A 57 -5.82 2.61 11.10
C GLU A 57 -5.70 1.69 12.32
N ASP A 58 -4.81 0.71 12.24
CA ASP A 58 -4.46 -0.17 13.35
C ASP A 58 -3.14 0.27 13.99
N LEU A 59 -3.10 0.25 15.33
CA LEU A 59 -1.89 0.34 16.14
C LEU A 59 -1.56 -1.02 16.73
N ILE A 60 -0.45 -1.58 16.29
CA ILE A 60 0.01 -2.91 16.69
C ILE A 60 1.39 -2.82 17.33
N ILE A 61 1.56 -3.49 18.47
CA ILE A 61 2.81 -3.51 19.21
C ILE A 61 3.44 -4.90 19.17
N PHE A 62 4.76 -4.94 18.97
CA PHE A 62 5.56 -6.14 18.99
C PHE A 62 6.73 -5.99 19.95
N ASN A 63 7.10 -7.09 20.62
CA ASN A 63 8.32 -7.14 21.44
C ASN A 63 9.60 -7.33 20.60
N SER A 64 9.47 -7.47 19.27
CA SER A 64 10.58 -7.69 18.33
C SER A 64 10.35 -6.91 17.04
N ALA A 65 11.36 -6.14 16.64
CA ALA A 65 11.36 -5.45 15.34
C ALA A 65 11.30 -6.42 14.16
N VAL A 66 11.89 -7.61 14.30
CA VAL A 66 11.86 -8.66 13.27
C VAL A 66 10.44 -9.16 13.06
N HIS A 67 9.73 -9.46 14.14
CA HIS A 67 8.34 -9.93 14.06
C HIS A 67 7.41 -8.86 13.48
N ALA A 68 7.62 -7.59 13.84
CA ALA A 68 6.84 -6.49 13.25
C ALA A 68 7.02 -6.41 11.72
N VAL A 69 8.25 -6.55 11.22
CA VAL A 69 8.53 -6.54 9.78
C VAL A 69 8.00 -7.81 9.10
N GLN A 70 8.14 -8.98 9.71
CA GLN A 70 7.57 -10.23 9.19
C GLN A 70 6.04 -10.17 9.10
N PHE A 71 5.37 -9.63 10.12
CA PHE A 71 3.94 -9.37 10.09
C PHE A 71 3.56 -8.43 8.95
N ALA A 72 4.26 -7.30 8.81
CA ALA A 72 4.00 -6.34 7.73
C ALA A 72 4.12 -6.97 6.33
N LEU A 73 5.16 -7.78 6.12
CA LEU A 73 5.37 -8.51 4.87
C LEU A 73 4.30 -9.58 4.64
N HIS A 74 3.94 -10.35 5.67
CA HIS A 74 2.89 -11.36 5.56
C HIS A 74 1.55 -10.71 5.21
N LEU A 75 1.20 -9.62 5.89
CA LEU A 75 -0.03 -8.86 5.63
C LEU A 75 -0.05 -8.28 4.20
N GLU A 76 1.06 -7.70 3.74
CA GLU A 76 1.18 -7.16 2.38
C GLU A 76 1.04 -8.26 1.31
N LEU A 77 1.64 -9.44 1.53
CA LEU A 77 1.49 -10.60 0.66
C LEU A 77 0.05 -11.12 0.63
N ALA A 78 -0.63 -11.17 1.79
CA ALA A 78 -2.03 -11.59 1.87
C ALA A 78 -2.96 -10.63 1.12
N VAL A 79 -2.75 -9.31 1.23
CA VAL A 79 -3.49 -8.31 0.45
C VAL A 79 -3.21 -8.43 -1.04
N LYS A 80 -1.94 -8.63 -1.45
CA LYS A 80 -1.59 -8.92 -2.85
C LYS A 80 -2.29 -10.19 -3.35
N GLY A 81 -2.38 -11.22 -2.52
CA GLY A 81 -3.11 -12.46 -2.80
C GLY A 81 -4.60 -12.21 -3.04
N TYR A 82 -5.25 -11.48 -2.13
CA TYR A 82 -6.64 -11.06 -2.26
C TYR A 82 -6.87 -10.26 -3.56
N ASN A 83 -6.05 -9.24 -3.82
CA ASN A 83 -6.17 -8.37 -4.98
C ASN A 83 -6.04 -9.13 -6.32
N ARG A 84 -5.24 -10.20 -6.37
CA ARG A 84 -5.14 -11.07 -7.57
C ARG A 84 -6.42 -11.85 -7.84
N GLY A 85 -7.19 -12.16 -6.81
CA GLY A 85 -8.48 -12.83 -6.92
C GLY A 85 -9.60 -11.90 -7.37
N GLN A 86 -9.43 -10.57 -7.29
CA GLN A 86 -10.46 -9.62 -7.68
C GLN A 86 -10.42 -9.29 -9.17
N PRO A 87 -11.49 -9.58 -9.94
CA PRO A 87 -11.55 -9.27 -11.35
C PRO A 87 -11.65 -7.76 -11.59
N ASP A 88 -12.44 -7.05 -10.76
CA ASP A 88 -12.54 -5.61 -10.79
C ASP A 88 -11.35 -4.97 -10.04
N SER A 89 -10.74 -3.97 -10.67
CA SER A 89 -9.72 -3.15 -10.02
C SER A 89 -10.26 -2.27 -8.89
N ALA A 90 -11.55 -1.92 -8.92
CA ALA A 90 -12.18 -1.11 -7.88
C ALA A 90 -12.27 -1.85 -6.54
N GLU A 91 -12.37 -3.19 -6.57
CA GLU A 91 -12.43 -4.04 -5.38
C GLU A 91 -11.04 -4.37 -4.80
N ARG A 92 -9.96 -3.78 -5.36
CA ARG A 92 -8.60 -3.95 -4.86
C ARG A 92 -8.23 -2.80 -3.95
N PHE A 93 -7.41 -3.07 -2.94
CA PHE A 93 -6.89 -2.05 -2.05
C PHE A 93 -5.40 -2.21 -1.79
N LEU A 94 -4.76 -1.10 -1.40
CA LEU A 94 -3.36 -1.07 -1.01
C LEU A 94 -3.26 -0.72 0.47
N LEU A 95 -2.20 -1.18 1.11
CA LEU A 95 -1.89 -0.82 2.49
C LEU A 95 -0.73 0.17 2.54
N SER A 96 -0.83 1.14 3.43
CA SER A 96 0.31 1.94 3.88
C SER A 96 0.72 1.44 5.26
N VAL A 97 1.97 1.01 5.40
CA VAL A 97 2.49 0.46 6.66
C VAL A 97 3.70 1.25 7.12
N GLY A 98 3.74 1.60 8.40
CA GLY A 98 4.89 2.23 9.05
C GLY A 98 5.35 1.44 10.27
N VAL A 99 6.66 1.22 10.40
CA VAL A 99 7.24 0.52 11.55
C VAL A 99 8.35 1.35 12.18
N HIS A 100 8.28 1.52 13.50
CA HIS A 100 9.31 2.19 14.29
C HIS A 100 9.66 1.39 15.54
N LEU A 101 10.89 1.49 16.01
CA LEU A 101 11.34 0.90 17.27
C LEU A 101 11.62 2.02 18.26
N GLY A 102 10.90 2.05 19.38
CA GLY A 102 11.04 3.12 20.36
C GLY A 102 10.44 2.78 21.72
N GLU A 103 10.77 3.61 22.71
CA GLU A 103 10.20 3.47 24.05
C GLU A 103 8.71 3.83 24.06
N ILE A 104 7.94 2.98 24.73
CA ILE A 104 6.51 3.15 24.97
C ILE A 104 6.21 3.09 26.46
N TRP A 105 5.13 3.76 26.84
CA TRP A 105 4.58 3.78 28.19
C TRP A 105 3.23 3.08 28.17
N ARG A 106 3.10 1.99 28.94
CA ARG A 106 1.85 1.23 29.07
C ARG A 106 1.07 1.63 30.30
N GLU A 107 -0.23 1.80 30.11
CA GLU A 107 -1.23 1.94 31.18
C GLU A 107 -2.43 1.04 30.86
N GLY A 108 -2.45 -0.15 31.45
CA GLY A 108 -3.42 -1.18 31.11
C GLY A 108 -3.23 -1.67 29.67
N GLN A 109 -4.28 -1.56 28.86
CA GLN A 109 -4.26 -1.93 27.43
C GLN A 109 -3.85 -0.76 26.52
N ARG A 110 -3.63 0.44 27.06
CA ARG A 110 -3.26 1.63 26.27
C ARG A 110 -1.75 1.84 26.27
N VAL A 111 -1.25 2.36 25.16
CA VAL A 111 0.16 2.71 24.96
C VAL A 111 0.31 4.19 24.61
N TYR A 112 1.36 4.81 25.13
CA TYR A 112 1.68 6.21 24.91
C TYR A 112 3.19 6.39 24.72
N GLY A 113 3.59 7.58 24.30
CA GLY A 113 4.99 8.00 24.31
C GLY A 113 5.51 8.35 22.93
N ASN A 114 6.78 8.77 22.91
CA ASN A 114 7.40 9.27 21.69
C ASN A 114 7.53 8.18 20.61
N GLY A 115 7.79 6.92 20.99
CA GLY A 115 7.85 5.81 20.04
C GLY A 115 6.52 5.62 19.28
N VAL A 116 5.39 5.77 19.97
CA VAL A 116 4.05 5.71 19.36
C VAL A 116 3.87 6.85 18.35
N ASN A 117 4.18 8.08 18.76
CA ASN A 117 4.07 9.26 17.91
C ASN A 117 4.94 9.17 16.65
N ILE A 118 6.20 8.72 16.78
CA ILE A 118 7.10 8.56 15.64
C ILE A 118 6.58 7.46 14.71
N GLY A 119 6.11 6.33 15.24
CA GLY A 119 5.51 5.25 14.44
C GLY A 119 4.38 5.75 13.55
N ALA A 120 3.47 6.56 14.10
CA ALA A 120 2.38 7.18 13.34
C ALA A 120 2.92 8.08 12.20
N ARG A 121 3.99 8.84 12.45
CA ARG A 121 4.64 9.68 11.42
C ARG A 121 5.32 8.86 10.34
N VAL A 122 5.96 7.75 10.69
CA VAL A 122 6.55 6.81 9.72
C VAL A 122 5.45 6.28 8.81
N LYS A 123 4.29 5.86 9.33
CA LYS A 123 3.16 5.41 8.51
C LYS A 123 2.60 6.54 7.64
N GLN A 124 2.44 7.75 8.18
CA GLN A 124 1.99 8.91 7.39
C GLN A 124 2.91 9.24 6.21
N ALA A 125 4.20 8.94 6.33
CA ALA A 125 5.15 9.07 5.23
C ALA A 125 5.09 7.90 4.23
N ALA A 126 4.40 6.80 4.55
CA ALA A 126 4.30 5.62 3.71
C ALA A 126 3.29 5.83 2.56
N LEU A 127 3.77 5.62 1.34
CA LEU A 127 2.95 5.64 0.12
C LEU A 127 2.02 4.42 0.07
N PRO A 128 0.93 4.48 -0.72
CA PRO A 128 0.07 3.33 -0.96
C PRO A 128 0.87 2.11 -1.43
N GLY A 129 0.70 0.98 -0.76
CA GLY A 129 1.40 -0.27 -1.08
C GLY A 129 2.84 -0.32 -0.58
N MET A 130 3.26 0.62 0.27
CA MET A 130 4.63 0.68 0.79
C MET A 130 4.68 0.31 2.27
N ILE A 131 5.69 -0.50 2.61
CA ILE A 131 6.12 -0.72 3.99
C ILE A 131 7.33 0.19 4.23
N LEU A 132 7.16 1.17 5.11
CA LEU A 132 8.20 2.11 5.49
C LEU A 132 8.66 1.84 6.92
N VAL A 133 9.96 1.80 7.13
CA VAL A 133 10.56 1.56 8.44
C VAL A 133 11.56 2.64 8.81
N SER A 134 11.68 2.93 10.10
CA SER A 134 12.74 3.81 10.61
C SER A 134 14.12 3.15 10.55
N GLU A 135 15.18 3.96 10.53
CA GLU A 135 16.57 3.52 10.67
C GLU A 135 16.81 2.55 11.84
N ASP A 136 16.13 2.74 12.97
CA ASP A 136 16.27 1.85 14.13
C ASP A 136 15.72 0.44 13.88
N VAL A 137 14.70 0.33 13.02
CA VAL A 137 14.13 -0.98 12.62
C VAL A 137 15.03 -1.62 11.58
N GLU A 138 15.44 -0.88 10.55
CA GLU A 138 16.36 -1.36 9.52
C GLU A 138 17.62 -1.96 10.16
N ARG A 139 18.29 -1.21 11.05
CA ARG A 139 19.50 -1.66 11.75
C ARG A 139 19.31 -2.98 12.51
N GLN A 140 18.12 -3.21 13.05
CA GLN A 140 17.82 -4.42 13.82
C GLN A 140 17.43 -5.62 12.96
N VAL A 141 17.04 -5.40 11.70
CA VAL A 141 16.41 -6.40 10.82
C VAL A 141 17.27 -6.76 9.62
N ALA A 142 18.09 -5.84 9.10
CA ALA A 142 18.83 -5.98 7.84
C ALA A 142 19.65 -7.27 7.71
N ASN A 143 20.21 -7.78 8.82
CA ASN A 143 21.02 -9.01 8.83
C ASN A 143 20.25 -10.26 9.27
N LYS A 144 18.92 -10.16 9.46
CA LYS A 144 18.07 -11.23 10.00
C LYS A 144 16.99 -11.69 9.02
N LEU A 145 16.60 -10.83 8.08
CA LEU A 145 15.63 -11.14 7.04
C LEU A 145 16.27 -10.93 5.67
N ASP A 146 15.96 -11.83 4.73
CA ASP A 146 16.38 -11.73 3.33
C ASP A 146 15.45 -10.76 2.57
N VAL A 147 15.56 -9.47 2.90
CA VAL A 147 14.77 -8.39 2.28
C VAL A 147 15.66 -7.19 1.97
N GLU A 148 15.40 -6.56 0.83
CA GLU A 148 16.11 -5.35 0.43
C GLU A 148 15.46 -4.11 1.05
N PHE A 149 16.32 -3.22 1.55
CA PHE A 149 15.94 -1.92 2.11
C PHE A 149 16.42 -0.80 1.19
N PHE A 150 15.55 0.17 0.93
CA PHE A 150 15.86 1.34 0.11
C PHE A 150 15.69 2.62 0.93
N GLU A 151 16.75 3.38 1.11
CA GLU A 151 16.68 4.66 1.81
C GLU A 151 15.78 5.66 1.06
N VAL A 152 14.90 6.33 1.80
CA VAL A 152 13.98 7.35 1.31
C VAL A 152 14.48 8.72 1.77
N VAL A 153 15.14 9.45 0.87
CA VAL A 153 15.92 10.66 1.19
C VAL A 153 15.04 11.91 1.44
N ASP A 154 13.88 12.02 0.78
CA ASP A 154 13.09 13.27 0.74
C ASP A 154 11.85 13.30 1.66
N ARG A 155 11.81 12.46 2.70
CA ARG A 155 10.66 12.43 3.63
C ARG A 155 11.01 12.93 5.02
N VAL A 156 10.85 14.24 5.20
CA VAL A 156 10.98 14.89 6.51
C VAL A 156 9.72 14.67 7.34
N LEU A 157 9.87 14.04 8.50
CA LEU A 157 8.79 13.85 9.46
C LEU A 157 8.57 15.14 10.26
N LYS A 158 7.33 15.65 10.26
CA LYS A 158 6.95 16.84 11.03
C LYS A 158 7.13 16.60 12.53
N ASN A 159 7.58 17.64 13.25
CA ASN A 159 7.73 17.67 14.71
C ASN A 159 8.66 16.59 15.32
N ILE A 160 9.67 16.14 14.57
CA ILE A 160 10.74 15.28 15.10
C ILE A 160 12.02 16.10 15.27
N LYS A 161 12.56 16.17 16.49
CA LYS A 161 13.75 16.98 16.82
C LYS A 161 15.01 16.54 16.09
N ARG A 162 15.20 15.22 15.92
CA ARG A 162 16.32 14.63 15.20
C ARG A 162 15.80 14.01 13.89
N PRO A 163 16.30 14.42 12.72
CA PRO A 163 15.94 13.79 11.46
C PRO A 163 16.13 12.27 11.55
N LEU A 164 15.09 11.53 11.19
CA LEU A 164 15.06 10.08 11.22
C LEU A 164 15.10 9.58 9.78
N ARG A 165 16.11 8.80 9.41
CA ARG A 165 16.18 8.16 8.10
C ARG A 165 15.12 7.08 8.00
N LEU A 166 14.51 6.96 6.83
CA LEU A 166 13.44 6.01 6.54
C LEU A 166 13.87 5.09 5.41
N TYR A 167 13.46 3.83 5.51
CA TYR A 167 13.79 2.79 4.54
C TYR A 167 12.52 2.09 4.10
N ALA A 168 12.33 1.96 2.80
CA ALA A 168 11.22 1.21 2.24
C ALA A 168 11.65 -0.24 1.99
N ILE A 169 10.74 -1.18 2.22
CA ILE A 169 10.98 -2.62 2.02
C ILE A 169 10.29 -3.09 0.73
N GLY A 170 11.01 -3.89 -0.07
CA GLY A 170 10.47 -4.53 -1.28
C GLY A 170 10.54 -3.68 -2.56
N ASP A 171 9.92 -4.14 -3.65
CA ASP A 171 9.94 -3.51 -4.99
C ASP A 171 9.04 -2.26 -5.07
N CYS A 172 9.36 -1.27 -4.24
CA CYS A 172 8.68 0.02 -4.12
C CYS A 172 9.40 1.12 -4.92
N GLN A 173 10.49 0.81 -5.64
CA GLN A 173 11.25 1.79 -6.42
C GLN A 173 10.38 2.47 -7.50
N ALA A 174 9.46 1.72 -8.12
CA ALA A 174 8.54 2.30 -9.10
C ALA A 174 7.57 3.30 -8.46
N GLU A 175 7.06 3.01 -7.26
CA GLU A 175 6.17 3.88 -6.48
C GLU A 175 6.92 5.14 -6.01
N LEU A 176 8.13 4.98 -5.46
CA LEU A 176 9.00 6.07 -5.02
C LEU A 176 9.38 7.01 -6.17
N ARG A 177 9.74 6.48 -7.34
CA ARG A 177 10.05 7.28 -8.54
C ARG A 177 8.83 8.05 -9.05
N ARG A 178 7.64 7.44 -9.07
CA ARG A 178 6.41 8.15 -9.44
C ARG A 178 6.11 9.29 -8.47
N ALA A 179 6.23 9.04 -7.17
CA ALA A 179 5.99 10.07 -6.15
C ALA A 179 7.00 11.22 -6.24
N ALA A 180 8.29 10.93 -6.48
CA ALA A 180 9.30 11.96 -6.72
C ALA A 180 8.97 12.80 -7.96
N SER A 181 8.63 12.16 -9.09
CA SER A 181 8.26 12.88 -10.32
C SER A 181 7.01 13.75 -10.16
N LYS A 182 6.03 13.32 -9.35
CA LYS A 182 4.84 14.11 -9.03
C LYS A 182 5.18 15.30 -8.12
N ALA A 183 6.01 15.09 -7.10
CA ALA A 183 6.42 16.17 -6.20
C ALA A 183 7.26 17.24 -6.92
N GLU A 184 8.11 16.84 -7.87
CA GLU A 184 8.84 17.75 -8.76
C GLU A 184 7.89 18.52 -9.68
N ALA A 185 6.91 17.85 -10.29
CA ALA A 185 5.90 18.50 -11.12
C ALA A 185 5.02 19.49 -10.33
N ASP A 186 4.58 19.12 -9.13
CA ASP A 186 3.78 19.97 -8.25
C ASP A 186 4.61 21.18 -7.77
N SER A 187 5.89 20.98 -7.44
CA SER A 187 6.81 22.06 -7.05
C SER A 187 7.10 23.02 -8.22
N LEU A 188 7.25 22.49 -9.43
CA LEU A 188 7.39 23.29 -10.65
C LEU A 188 6.11 24.07 -10.95
N ALA A 189 4.93 23.47 -10.80
CA ALA A 189 3.65 24.14 -10.97
C ALA A 189 3.46 25.28 -9.96
N VAL A 190 3.83 25.08 -8.70
CA VAL A 190 3.80 26.13 -7.66
C VAL A 190 4.82 27.24 -7.95
N ALA A 191 6.01 26.90 -8.46
CA ALA A 191 7.01 27.89 -8.85
C ALA A 191 6.55 28.71 -10.06
N LEU A 192 5.95 28.08 -11.07
CA LEU A 192 5.38 28.75 -12.25
C LEU A 192 4.21 29.67 -11.86
N ALA A 193 3.30 29.23 -10.99
CA ALA A 193 2.21 30.06 -10.49
C ALA A 193 2.70 31.28 -9.70
N ARG A 194 3.85 31.19 -9.01
CA ARG A 194 4.49 32.36 -8.36
C ARG A 194 5.09 33.33 -9.37
N VAL A 195 5.73 32.83 -10.42
CA VAL A 195 6.28 33.68 -11.50
C VAL A 195 5.18 34.43 -12.24
N GLU A 196 4.03 33.79 -12.49
CA GLU A 196 2.86 34.43 -13.09
C GLU A 196 2.20 35.46 -12.16
N GLY A 197 2.18 35.21 -10.84
CA GLY A 197 1.70 36.16 -9.84
C GLY A 197 2.57 37.42 -9.71
N ASP A 198 3.91 37.29 -9.79
CA ASP A 198 4.83 38.44 -9.71
C ASP A 198 4.80 39.29 -10.99
N GLN A 199 4.55 38.70 -12.16
CA GLN A 199 4.37 39.48 -13.40
C GLN A 199 3.08 40.31 -13.40
N ALA A 200 2.02 39.85 -12.73
CA ALA A 200 0.78 40.61 -12.60
C ALA A 200 0.93 41.87 -11.72
N VAL A 201 1.87 41.87 -10.77
CA VAL A 201 2.14 43.03 -9.88
C VAL A 201 2.98 44.11 -10.58
N GLN A 202 3.85 43.76 -11.52
CA GLN A 202 4.66 44.74 -12.26
C GLN A 202 3.91 45.43 -13.41
N THR A 203 2.86 44.84 -13.98
CA THR A 203 2.02 45.52 -14.99
C THR A 203 0.93 46.45 -14.42
N ALA A 204 0.69 46.43 -13.11
CA ALA A 204 -0.29 47.31 -12.47
C ALA A 204 0.30 48.65 -11.99
N ALA A 205 1.63 48.84 -12.06
CA ALA A 205 2.33 50.02 -11.54
C ALA A 205 2.37 51.22 -12.52
N ASP A 206 1.77 51.11 -13.72
CA ASP A 206 1.86 52.13 -14.78
C ASP A 206 0.53 52.83 -15.11
N GLN A 207 -0.46 52.81 -14.20
CA GLN A 207 -1.68 53.61 -14.36
C GLN A 207 -1.51 55.02 -13.75
N PRO A 208 -1.77 56.10 -14.50
CA PRO A 208 -1.69 57.45 -13.97
C PRO A 208 -2.84 57.74 -12.99
N VAL A 209 -2.46 58.13 -11.78
CA VAL A 209 -3.35 58.57 -10.70
C VAL A 209 -4.07 59.86 -11.12
N SER A 210 -5.40 59.82 -11.14
CA SER A 210 -6.26 61.02 -11.20
C SER A 210 -6.77 61.40 -9.80
N PRO A 211 -7.02 62.71 -9.54
CA PRO A 211 -6.98 63.26 -8.19
C PRO A 211 -8.26 63.03 -7.38
N GLU A 212 -8.09 63.00 -6.06
CA GLU A 212 -9.12 62.90 -5.01
C GLU A 212 -10.30 63.86 -5.17
N PRO A 213 -11.47 63.45 -4.64
CA PRO A 213 -12.38 64.39 -4.02
C PRO A 213 -12.55 64.10 -2.52
N ASP A 214 -12.13 65.11 -1.77
CA ASP A 214 -12.83 65.76 -0.66
C ASP A 214 -13.21 64.98 0.60
N SER A 215 -12.57 65.41 1.68
CA SER A 215 -12.79 65.06 3.06
C SER A 215 -14.21 65.41 3.53
N ARG A 216 -15.00 64.40 3.92
CA ARG A 216 -16.07 64.60 4.92
C ARG A 216 -16.45 63.32 5.66
N ALA A 217 -16.25 63.42 6.97
CA ALA A 217 -16.97 62.77 8.06
C ALA A 217 -17.02 61.22 8.07
N TRP A 218 -16.08 60.64 8.82
CA TRP A 218 -16.33 59.37 9.50
C TRP A 218 -15.95 59.53 10.98
N GLN A 219 -16.96 59.47 11.84
CA GLN A 219 -16.80 59.40 13.29
C GLN A 219 -16.74 57.91 13.69
N ALA A 220 -15.78 57.57 14.54
CA ALA A 220 -15.67 56.24 15.13
C ALA A 220 -16.70 56.07 16.27
N PRO A 221 -17.32 54.89 16.43
CA PRO A 221 -17.82 54.47 17.72
C PRO A 221 -16.71 53.70 18.44
N THR A 222 -16.17 54.33 19.48
CA THR A 222 -15.63 53.64 20.64
C THR A 222 -16.77 52.90 21.32
N ASP A 223 -16.68 51.58 21.45
CA ASP A 223 -16.99 50.93 22.73
C ASP A 223 -16.35 49.55 22.78
N VAL A 224 -15.52 49.40 23.81
CA VAL A 224 -14.94 48.16 24.30
C VAL A 224 -15.82 47.73 25.47
N THR A 225 -16.33 46.50 25.43
CA THR A 225 -16.70 45.78 26.64
C THR A 225 -16.08 44.39 26.58
N GLU A 226 -15.19 44.16 27.53
CA GLU A 226 -14.69 42.86 27.94
C GLU A 226 -15.84 41.95 28.36
N GLU A 227 -15.86 40.71 27.88
CA GLU A 227 -16.43 39.61 28.66
C GLU A 227 -15.61 38.34 28.45
N GLN A 228 -14.95 37.94 29.52
CA GLN A 228 -14.30 36.64 29.69
C GLN A 228 -15.36 35.56 29.87
N ALA A 229 -15.26 34.43 29.16
CA ALA A 229 -15.74 33.15 29.68
C ALA A 229 -15.10 31.95 28.95
N ALA A 230 -14.31 31.20 29.74
CA ALA A 230 -14.32 29.75 29.88
C ALA A 230 -14.39 28.83 28.63
N GLY A 231 -13.34 28.01 28.50
CA GLY A 231 -13.42 26.55 28.47
C GLY A 231 -14.42 25.87 27.54
N GLY A 232 -13.93 25.33 26.43
CA GLY A 232 -14.70 24.43 25.55
C GLY A 232 -13.84 23.28 25.03
N SER A 233 -13.60 22.28 25.88
CA SER A 233 -13.13 20.95 25.50
C SER A 233 -14.25 20.22 24.75
N PHE A 234 -14.08 19.99 23.46
CA PHE A 234 -15.02 19.18 22.67
C PHE A 234 -14.73 17.69 22.91
N SER A 235 -15.53 17.04 23.75
CA SER A 235 -15.55 15.59 23.98
C SER A 235 -16.78 15.01 23.32
N LEU A 236 -16.59 14.19 22.29
CA LEU A 236 -17.67 13.43 21.64
C LEU A 236 -17.89 12.12 22.40
N THR A 237 -18.92 12.07 23.23
CA THR A 237 -19.35 10.86 23.95
C THR A 237 -20.23 10.02 23.02
N ILE A 238 -19.71 8.88 22.54
CA ILE A 238 -20.54 7.84 21.91
C ILE A 238 -20.90 6.81 22.97
N GLY A 239 -22.20 6.53 23.10
CA GLY A 239 -22.80 5.75 24.16
C GLY A 239 -22.35 4.29 24.20
N THR A 240 -22.14 3.82 25.43
CA THR A 240 -21.97 2.43 25.82
C THR A 240 -23.20 1.59 25.47
N VAL A 241 -22.99 0.50 24.73
CA VAL A 241 -23.95 -0.60 24.59
C VAL A 241 -23.57 -1.69 25.59
N GLU A 242 -24.50 -2.02 26.47
CA GLU A 242 -24.42 -3.09 27.48
C GLU A 242 -24.33 -4.49 26.83
N PRO A 243 -23.52 -5.41 27.37
CA PRO A 243 -23.41 -6.77 26.85
C PRO A 243 -24.59 -7.65 27.31
N SER A 244 -25.33 -8.18 26.34
CA SER A 244 -26.41 -9.14 26.56
C SER A 244 -25.88 -10.54 26.91
N GLN A 245 -26.65 -11.21 27.76
CA GLN A 245 -26.28 -12.34 28.60
C GLN A 245 -26.12 -13.68 27.88
N LYS A 246 -25.24 -14.50 28.46
CA LYS A 246 -25.01 -15.95 28.27
C LYS A 246 -26.31 -16.76 28.05
N ARG A 247 -26.31 -17.61 27.02
CA ARG A 247 -27.04 -18.88 26.99
C ARG A 247 -26.06 -20.04 27.01
N GLN A 248 -26.22 -20.92 27.99
CA GLN A 248 -25.61 -22.25 28.07
C GLN A 248 -26.26 -23.21 27.06
N PRO A 249 -25.55 -24.23 26.56
CA PRO A 249 -26.19 -25.37 25.89
C PRO A 249 -26.49 -26.50 26.90
N ALA A 250 -27.71 -27.04 26.79
CA ALA A 250 -28.12 -28.30 27.41
C ALA A 250 -27.61 -29.50 26.58
N GLY A 251 -27.36 -30.63 27.26
CA GLY A 251 -26.68 -31.79 26.69
C GLY A 251 -27.54 -32.86 26.03
N ASN A 252 -26.79 -33.79 25.44
CA ASN A 252 -27.01 -35.21 25.13
C ASN A 252 -28.18 -35.69 24.25
N GLY A 253 -27.81 -36.45 23.22
CA GLY A 253 -28.66 -37.42 22.52
C GLY A 253 -27.90 -38.09 21.37
N ALA A 254 -27.40 -39.30 21.59
CA ALA A 254 -26.78 -40.15 20.59
C ALA A 254 -27.83 -40.98 19.84
N THR A 255 -27.69 -41.11 18.52
CA THR A 255 -28.08 -42.30 17.73
C THR A 255 -27.26 -42.32 16.44
N GLY A 256 -26.69 -43.49 16.14
CA GLY A 256 -25.86 -43.71 14.96
C GLY A 256 -26.68 -43.96 13.68
N ASP A 257 -26.03 -43.72 12.54
CA ASP A 257 -26.36 -44.37 11.28
C ASP A 257 -25.07 -44.44 10.42
N GLU A 258 -24.65 -45.65 10.09
CA GLU A 258 -23.52 -45.95 9.22
C GLU A 258 -23.83 -45.51 7.79
N ARG A 259 -23.03 -44.57 7.25
CA ARG A 259 -23.03 -44.29 5.81
C ARG A 259 -21.62 -44.05 5.28
N ARG A 260 -21.03 -45.15 4.80
CA ARG A 260 -20.31 -45.32 3.53
C ARG A 260 -19.28 -44.23 3.16
N CYS A 261 -18.01 -44.57 3.37
CA CYS A 261 -16.83 -43.82 2.95
C CYS A 261 -16.56 -43.99 1.43
N ASP A 262 -17.21 -43.21 0.58
CA ASP A 262 -16.87 -43.10 -0.86
C ASP A 262 -16.34 -41.67 -1.22
N GLY A 263 -16.15 -40.78 -0.23
CA GLY A 263 -15.83 -39.35 -0.46
C GLY A 263 -14.35 -38.96 -0.46
N ALA A 264 -13.45 -39.82 0.02
CA ALA A 264 -12.03 -39.45 0.18
C ALA A 264 -11.26 -39.39 -1.15
N THR A 265 -11.64 -40.21 -2.13
CA THR A 265 -10.96 -40.30 -3.43
C THR A 265 -11.38 -39.18 -4.39
N SER A 266 -12.63 -38.68 -4.30
CA SER A 266 -13.11 -37.59 -5.17
C SER A 266 -12.55 -36.22 -4.76
N ALA A 267 -12.38 -35.97 -3.45
CA ALA A 267 -11.79 -34.74 -2.93
C ALA A 267 -10.30 -34.61 -3.33
N SER A 268 -9.53 -35.71 -3.26
CA SER A 268 -8.12 -35.75 -3.67
C SER A 268 -7.94 -35.54 -5.18
N GLN A 269 -8.79 -36.15 -6.02
CA GLN A 269 -8.75 -35.96 -7.46
C GLN A 269 -9.17 -34.55 -7.89
N THR A 270 -10.11 -33.92 -7.16
CA THR A 270 -10.54 -32.54 -7.40
C THR A 270 -9.44 -31.54 -7.03
N ALA A 271 -8.76 -31.75 -5.90
CA ALA A 271 -7.62 -30.94 -5.50
C ALA A 271 -6.45 -31.03 -6.51
N VAL A 272 -6.14 -32.22 -7.01
CA VAL A 272 -5.10 -32.39 -8.05
C VAL A 272 -5.50 -31.72 -9.36
N ARG A 273 -6.77 -31.77 -9.78
CA ARG A 273 -7.23 -31.05 -10.98
C ARG A 273 -7.16 -29.53 -10.83
N LEU A 274 -7.54 -28.98 -9.69
CA LEU A 274 -7.45 -27.55 -9.40
C LEU A 274 -5.99 -27.05 -9.46
N THR A 275 -5.04 -27.82 -8.92
CA THR A 275 -3.61 -27.46 -8.99
C THR A 275 -3.03 -27.55 -10.41
N LEU A 276 -3.56 -28.43 -11.27
CA LEU A 276 -3.18 -28.55 -12.68
C LEU A 276 -3.74 -27.40 -13.52
N GLU A 277 -4.97 -26.96 -13.26
CA GLU A 277 -5.57 -25.79 -13.92
C GLU A 277 -4.83 -24.51 -13.55
N GLU A 278 -4.45 -24.33 -12.28
CA GLU A 278 -3.62 -23.19 -11.84
C GLU A 278 -2.26 -23.16 -12.55
N LYS A 279 -1.61 -24.32 -12.74
CA LYS A 279 -0.36 -24.42 -13.52
C LYS A 279 -0.55 -24.02 -14.98
N VAL A 280 -1.66 -24.41 -15.60
CA VAL A 280 -1.97 -24.04 -16.99
C VAL A 280 -2.17 -22.52 -17.11
N ASP A 281 -2.84 -21.89 -16.16
CA ASP A 281 -3.08 -20.44 -16.21
C ASP A 281 -1.81 -19.63 -15.94
N ARG A 282 -0.92 -20.10 -15.06
CA ARG A 282 0.44 -19.52 -14.92
C ARG A 282 1.22 -19.61 -16.23
N LEU A 283 1.17 -20.75 -16.94
CA LEU A 283 1.87 -20.92 -18.22
C LEU A 283 1.28 -20.04 -19.33
N LYS A 284 -0.05 -19.87 -19.38
CA LYS A 284 -0.71 -18.91 -20.30
C LYS A 284 -0.26 -17.48 -20.02
N ALA A 285 -0.22 -17.07 -18.76
CA ALA A 285 0.20 -15.71 -18.38
C ALA A 285 1.66 -15.42 -18.78
N VAL A 286 2.55 -16.40 -18.65
CA VAL A 286 3.95 -16.27 -19.11
C VAL A 286 4.02 -16.11 -20.64
N ARG A 287 3.24 -16.87 -21.42
CA ARG A 287 3.20 -16.71 -22.89
C ARG A 287 2.63 -15.36 -23.32
N ILE A 288 1.58 -14.88 -22.67
CA ILE A 288 0.99 -13.56 -22.97
C ILE A 288 2.02 -12.46 -22.71
N LYS A 289 2.72 -12.49 -21.56
CA LYS A 289 3.80 -11.54 -21.27
C LYS A 289 4.94 -11.61 -22.29
N ALA A 290 5.33 -12.82 -22.72
CA ALA A 290 6.36 -12.99 -23.75
C ALA A 290 5.91 -12.44 -25.12
N LEU A 291 4.65 -12.65 -25.53
CA LEU A 291 4.10 -12.10 -26.78
C LEU A 291 4.03 -10.57 -26.77
N VAL A 292 3.58 -9.98 -25.66
CA VAL A 292 3.55 -8.52 -25.51
C VAL A 292 4.97 -7.95 -25.58
N ALA A 293 5.95 -8.60 -24.96
CA ALA A 293 7.35 -8.20 -25.06
C ALA A 293 7.89 -8.29 -26.51
N ILE A 294 7.58 -9.36 -27.23
CA ILE A 294 7.93 -9.54 -28.66
C ILE A 294 7.33 -8.41 -29.50
N ALA A 295 6.03 -8.13 -29.35
CA ALA A 295 5.33 -7.09 -30.10
C ALA A 295 5.93 -5.69 -29.83
N ARG A 296 6.21 -5.38 -28.57
CA ARG A 296 6.85 -4.10 -28.19
C ARG A 296 8.25 -3.97 -28.80
N SER A 297 9.05 -5.04 -28.75
CA SER A 297 10.39 -5.05 -29.33
C SER A 297 10.40 -4.86 -30.85
N LEU A 298 9.44 -5.45 -31.56
CA LEU A 298 9.27 -5.25 -33.01
C LEU A 298 8.85 -3.81 -33.34
N LEU A 299 7.92 -3.22 -32.56
CA LEU A 299 7.52 -1.82 -32.73
C LEU A 299 8.68 -0.84 -32.51
N VAL A 300 9.45 -1.04 -31.44
CA VAL A 300 10.64 -0.21 -31.15
C VAL A 300 11.69 -0.38 -32.25
N GLY A 301 11.96 -1.61 -32.68
CA GLY A 301 12.87 -1.87 -33.80
C GLY A 301 12.42 -1.19 -35.11
N ALA A 302 11.13 -1.26 -35.43
CA ALA A 302 10.55 -0.62 -36.62
C ALA A 302 10.63 0.92 -36.55
N ALA A 303 10.38 1.51 -35.39
CA ALA A 303 10.47 2.96 -35.19
C ALA A 303 11.91 3.47 -35.38
N PHE A 304 12.90 2.80 -34.76
CA PHE A 304 14.31 3.15 -34.95
C PHE A 304 14.81 2.87 -36.37
N GLY A 305 14.33 1.79 -37.01
CA GLY A 305 14.64 1.48 -38.40
C GLY A 305 14.08 2.50 -39.39
N TRP A 306 12.83 2.94 -39.18
CA TRP A 306 12.24 4.03 -39.96
C TRP A 306 12.98 5.35 -39.77
N ALA A 307 13.36 5.67 -38.53
CA ALA A 307 14.16 6.86 -38.23
C ALA A 307 15.56 6.79 -38.88
N TYR A 308 16.20 5.62 -38.89
CA TYR A 308 17.47 5.41 -39.60
C TYR A 308 17.33 5.72 -41.10
N LEU A 309 16.30 5.18 -41.76
CA LEU A 309 16.03 5.44 -43.19
C LEU A 309 15.71 6.91 -43.49
N ARG A 310 15.22 7.66 -42.50
CA ARG A 310 14.85 9.08 -42.66
C ARG A 310 16.01 10.05 -42.41
N TYR A 311 16.92 9.70 -41.51
CA TYR A 311 17.95 10.62 -40.99
C TYR A 311 19.40 10.16 -41.25
N GLU A 312 19.61 8.97 -41.85
CA GLU A 312 20.92 8.38 -42.19
C GLU A 312 21.92 8.34 -41.01
N ASN A 313 21.42 8.29 -39.78
CA ASN A 313 22.26 8.33 -38.58
C ASN A 313 22.55 6.91 -38.07
N ALA A 314 23.81 6.49 -38.16
CA ALA A 314 24.28 5.17 -37.73
C ALA A 314 23.93 4.82 -36.26
N TRP A 315 23.80 5.81 -35.37
CA TRP A 315 23.40 5.57 -33.98
C TRP A 315 21.95 5.08 -33.82
N LEU A 316 21.06 5.43 -34.77
CA LEU A 316 19.69 4.92 -34.78
C LEU A 316 19.63 3.43 -35.15
N PHE A 317 20.57 2.97 -35.98
CA PHE A 317 20.73 1.54 -36.28
C PHE A 317 21.21 0.76 -35.05
N VAL A 318 22.19 1.31 -34.31
CA VAL A 318 22.65 0.72 -33.04
C VAL A 318 21.52 0.69 -32.00
N GLY A 319 20.69 1.74 -31.94
CA GLY A 319 19.49 1.80 -31.11
C GLY A 319 18.47 0.70 -31.45
N ALA A 320 18.17 0.50 -32.74
CA ALA A 320 17.28 -0.58 -33.21
C ALA A 320 17.77 -1.97 -32.78
N MET A 321 19.09 -2.18 -32.82
CA MET A 321 19.73 -3.44 -32.43
C MET A 321 19.64 -3.72 -30.93
N ILE A 322 20.00 -2.74 -30.09
CA ILE A 322 20.08 -2.93 -28.64
C ILE A 322 18.69 -2.94 -28.00
N LEU A 323 17.79 -2.05 -28.43
CA LEU A 323 16.47 -1.88 -27.80
C LEU A 323 15.37 -2.70 -28.49
N GLY A 324 15.56 -3.07 -29.76
CA GLY A 324 14.64 -3.91 -30.52
C GLY A 324 15.05 -5.38 -30.53
N LEU A 325 16.21 -5.71 -31.11
CA LEU A 325 16.57 -7.09 -31.44
C LEU A 325 17.02 -7.94 -30.24
N LEU A 326 17.87 -7.39 -29.36
CA LEU A 326 18.33 -8.14 -28.17
C LEU A 326 17.19 -8.61 -27.25
N PRO A 327 16.23 -7.72 -26.88
CA PRO A 327 15.10 -8.11 -26.04
C PRO A 327 14.14 -9.08 -26.75
N LEU A 328 14.02 -8.99 -28.08
CA LEU A 328 13.23 -9.90 -28.91
C LEU A 328 13.75 -11.35 -28.81
N LEU A 329 15.07 -11.53 -28.86
CA LEU A 329 15.71 -12.84 -28.71
C LEU A 329 15.47 -13.45 -27.31
N GLY A 330 15.52 -12.63 -26.27
CA GLY A 330 15.22 -13.08 -24.90
C GLY A 330 13.76 -13.49 -24.71
N ALA A 331 12.82 -12.74 -25.28
CA ALA A 331 11.38 -13.02 -25.18
C ALA A 331 10.96 -14.24 -26.01
N THR A 332 11.52 -14.41 -27.21
CA THR A 332 11.26 -15.58 -28.07
C THR A 332 11.76 -16.88 -27.44
N LYS A 333 12.91 -16.87 -26.77
CA LYS A 333 13.41 -18.03 -26.01
C LYS A 333 12.46 -18.46 -24.89
N ARG A 334 11.90 -17.50 -24.13
CA ARG A 334 10.92 -17.76 -23.06
C ARG A 334 9.59 -18.30 -23.61
N PHE A 335 9.16 -17.81 -24.78
CA PHE A 335 7.97 -18.30 -25.46
C PHE A 335 8.12 -19.73 -25.98
N LEU A 336 9.29 -20.08 -26.52
CA LEU A 336 9.58 -21.44 -27.01
C LEU A 336 9.71 -22.44 -25.86
N ALA A 337 10.35 -22.05 -24.75
CA ALA A 337 10.53 -22.90 -23.58
C ALA A 337 9.21 -23.32 -22.91
N THR A 338 8.17 -22.48 -23.00
CA THR A 338 6.85 -22.76 -22.38
C THR A 338 5.91 -23.62 -23.24
N GLY A 339 6.28 -23.88 -24.51
CA GLY A 339 5.49 -24.68 -25.45
C GLY A 339 5.29 -26.15 -25.04
N PRO A 340 6.36 -26.93 -24.75
CA PRO A 340 6.23 -28.34 -24.39
C PRO A 340 5.51 -28.55 -23.05
N ASP A 341 5.79 -27.71 -22.04
CA ASP A 341 5.17 -27.79 -20.71
C ASP A 341 3.66 -27.55 -20.74
N LEU A 342 3.20 -26.59 -21.55
CA LEU A 342 1.77 -26.32 -21.73
C LEU A 342 1.07 -27.50 -22.44
N LYS A 343 1.74 -28.14 -23.41
CA LYS A 343 1.21 -29.31 -24.12
C LYS A 343 1.10 -30.51 -23.19
N GLN A 344 2.07 -30.70 -22.30
CA GLN A 344 2.08 -31.76 -21.30
C GLN A 344 1.02 -31.53 -20.22
N ALA A 345 0.88 -30.29 -19.71
CA ALA A 345 -0.16 -29.94 -18.74
C ALA A 345 -1.57 -30.09 -19.31
N ARG A 346 -1.80 -29.68 -20.57
CA ARG A 346 -3.10 -29.86 -21.25
C ARG A 346 -3.42 -31.33 -21.51
N LYS A 347 -2.41 -32.16 -21.80
CA LYS A 347 -2.57 -33.62 -21.97
C LYS A 347 -2.89 -34.31 -20.63
N ALA A 348 -2.31 -33.84 -19.53
CA ALA A 348 -2.59 -34.35 -18.18
C ALA A 348 -4.03 -34.05 -17.73
N ILE A 349 -4.59 -32.90 -18.10
CA ILE A 349 -5.99 -32.54 -17.81
C ILE A 349 -6.98 -33.38 -18.65
N ALA A 350 -6.62 -33.73 -19.88
CA ALA A 350 -7.48 -34.47 -20.81
C ALA A 350 -7.50 -36.00 -20.61
N ALA A 351 -6.62 -36.55 -19.78
CA ALA A 351 -6.58 -37.99 -19.51
C ALA A 351 -7.72 -38.42 -18.55
N PRO A 352 -8.49 -39.49 -18.86
CA PRO A 352 -9.50 -40.01 -17.94
C PRO A 352 -8.85 -40.62 -16.70
N PRO A 353 -9.51 -40.57 -15.53
CA PRO A 353 -8.96 -41.13 -14.29
C PRO A 353 -8.72 -42.64 -14.47
N ARG A 354 -7.52 -43.13 -14.13
CA ARG A 354 -7.23 -44.57 -14.07
C ARG A 354 -8.14 -45.17 -13.00
N ARG A 355 -8.96 -46.15 -13.42
CA ARG A 355 -9.64 -47.06 -12.51
C ARG A 355 -8.61 -48.10 -12.11
N ASP A 356 -8.01 -47.91 -10.94
CA ASP A 356 -7.29 -48.97 -10.24
C ASP A 356 -8.24 -49.66 -9.26
#